data_AF-A0ABD7MQD8-F1
#
_entry.id   AF-A0ABD7MQD8-F1
#
_cell.length_a   1.000
_cell.length_b   1.000
_cell.length_c   1.000
_cell.angle_alpha   90.00
_cell.angle_beta   90.00
_cell.angle_gamma   90.00
#
_symmetry.space_group_name_H-M   'P 1'
#
loop_
_entity.id
_entity.type
_entity.pdbx_description
1 polymer ?
#
loop_
_entity_poly.entity_id
_entity_poly.type
_entity_poly.pdbx_seq_one_letter_code
_entity_poly.pdbx_strand_id
1 'polypeptide(L)'
;MSREGVEKLTRLLVSGEALRWIREFEAYRSDLAKVGEQDRPDKRTTVFVDAADLVWAWISEPGATGFRSYAEELISCELAGENPDCAELATFWPDSEMAVLSQVVEQWEFSHPPFVKLVDDDGGIAR
;
A
#
# COMPACT_ATOMS: atom_id res chain seq x y z
N MET A 1 0.55 -0.54 -20.22
CA MET A 1 -0.90 -0.70 -20.02
C MET A 1 -1.63 0.53 -20.57
N SER A 2 -2.91 0.47 -20.95
CA SER A 2 -3.66 1.70 -21.30
C SER A 2 -3.93 2.52 -20.05
N ARG A 3 -4.14 3.84 -20.18
CA ARG A 3 -4.52 4.72 -19.05
C ARG A 3 -5.76 4.19 -18.33
N GLU A 4 -6.77 3.77 -19.09
CA GLU A 4 -8.01 3.16 -18.57
C GLU A 4 -7.72 1.88 -17.76
N GLY A 5 -6.78 1.05 -18.21
CA GLY A 5 -6.35 -0.15 -17.48
C GLY A 5 -5.71 0.18 -16.14
N VAL A 6 -4.85 1.21 -16.09
CA VAL A 6 -4.21 1.65 -14.83
C VAL A 6 -5.22 2.28 -13.87
N GLU A 7 -6.17 3.07 -14.38
CA GLU A 7 -7.26 3.65 -13.57
C GLU A 7 -8.16 2.55 -12.98
N LYS A 8 -8.49 1.52 -13.78
CA LYS A 8 -9.26 0.37 -13.31
C LYS A 8 -8.49 -0.43 -12.25
N LEU A 9 -7.22 -0.71 -12.50
CA LEU A 9 -6.35 -1.40 -11.54
C LEU A 9 -6.22 -0.62 -10.23
N THR A 10 -6.04 0.70 -10.30
CA THR A 10 -5.99 1.58 -9.13
C THR A 10 -7.26 1.47 -8.28
N ARG A 11 -8.44 1.37 -8.91
CA ARG A 11 -9.70 1.18 -8.17
C ARG A 11 -9.78 -0.18 -7.47
N LEU A 12 -9.31 -1.25 -8.12
CA LEU A 12 -9.30 -2.59 -7.53
C LEU A 12 -8.34 -2.67 -6.34
N LEU A 13 -7.21 -1.96 -6.41
CA LEU A 13 -6.24 -1.88 -5.32
C LEU A 13 -6.75 -1.04 -4.13
N VAL A 14 -7.72 -0.15 -4.32
CA VAL A 14 -8.29 0.65 -3.23
C VAL A 14 -9.48 -0.10 -2.65
N SER A 15 -9.22 -0.96 -1.67
CA SER A 15 -10.23 -1.75 -0.97
C SER A 15 -10.16 -1.57 0.55
N GLY A 16 -11.14 -2.10 1.28
CA GLY A 16 -11.10 -2.11 2.76
C GLY A 16 -9.88 -2.84 3.32
N GLU A 17 -9.36 -3.83 2.60
CA GLU A 17 -8.10 -4.53 2.92
C GLU A 17 -6.88 -3.60 2.85
N ALA A 18 -6.89 -2.60 1.95
CA ALA A 18 -5.79 -1.63 1.89
C ALA A 18 -5.69 -0.83 3.20
N LEU A 19 -6.82 -0.45 3.81
CA LEU A 19 -6.82 0.26 5.08
C LEU A 19 -6.22 -0.60 6.19
N ARG A 20 -6.62 -1.88 6.28
CA ARG A 20 -6.05 -2.83 7.26
C ARG A 20 -4.53 -2.88 7.15
N TRP A 21 -4.01 -3.08 5.93
CA TRP A 21 -2.57 -3.15 5.67
C TRP A 21 -1.83 -1.86 6.02
N ILE A 22 -2.40 -0.70 5.68
CA ILE A 22 -1.79 0.60 6.04
C ILE A 22 -1.74 0.76 7.56
N ARG A 23 -2.77 0.34 8.29
CA ARG A 23 -2.79 0.39 9.76
C ARG A 23 -1.81 -0.60 10.40
N GLU A 24 -1.67 -1.79 9.84
CA GLU A 24 -0.65 -2.76 10.28
C GLU A 24 0.77 -2.21 10.06
N PHE A 25 1.02 -1.57 8.92
CA PHE A 25 2.28 -0.87 8.65
C PHE A 25 2.53 0.29 9.61
N GLU A 26 1.51 1.11 9.89
CA GLU A 26 1.58 2.21 10.86
C GLU A 26 1.95 1.71 12.26
N ALA A 27 1.30 0.63 12.72
CA ALA A 27 1.60 -0.01 14.00
C ALA A 27 3.02 -0.58 14.03
N TYR A 28 3.43 -1.28 12.96
CA TYR A 28 4.79 -1.80 12.81
C TYR A 28 5.85 -0.69 12.94
N ARG A 29 5.68 0.43 12.23
CA ARG A 29 6.60 1.56 12.27
C ARG A 29 6.60 2.26 13.63
N SER A 30 5.44 2.35 14.28
CA SER A 30 5.30 2.89 15.64
C SER A 30 6.00 2.02 16.68
N ASP A 31 5.95 0.69 16.53
CA ASP A 31 6.64 -0.23 17.43
C ASP A 31 8.16 -0.19 17.22
N LEU A 32 8.64 -0.04 15.99
CA LEU A 32 10.06 0.20 15.73
C LEU A 32 10.57 1.48 16.42
N ALA A 33 9.73 2.52 16.57
CA ALA A 33 10.10 3.73 17.28
C ALA A 33 10.33 3.51 18.79
N LYS A 34 9.83 2.40 19.34
CA LYS A 34 10.03 1.99 20.75
C LYS A 34 11.27 1.12 20.95
N VAL A 35 11.80 0.53 19.88
CA VAL A 35 13.03 -0.27 19.91
C VAL A 35 14.23 0.66 20.14
N GLY A 36 15.24 0.21 20.90
CA GLY A 36 16.47 0.98 21.10
C GLY A 36 17.19 1.24 19.77
N GLU A 37 17.79 2.42 19.59
CA GLU A 37 18.40 2.85 18.32
C GLU A 37 19.43 1.85 17.75
N GLN A 38 20.09 1.08 18.63
CA GLN A 38 21.09 0.08 18.26
C GLN A 38 20.50 -1.17 17.58
N ASP A 39 19.23 -1.47 17.86
CA ASP A 39 18.54 -2.68 17.38
C ASP A 39 17.50 -2.37 16.29
N ARG A 40 17.39 -1.10 15.86
CA ARG A 40 16.47 -0.72 14.79
C ARG A 40 17.00 -1.16 13.42
N PRO A 41 16.19 -1.84 12.59
CA PRO A 41 16.57 -2.18 11.22
C PRO A 41 16.75 -0.93 10.34
N ASP A 42 16.12 0.18 10.72
CA ASP A 42 16.23 1.48 10.05
C ASP A 42 16.34 2.61 11.08
N LYS A 43 17.39 3.43 10.93
CA LYS A 43 17.63 4.63 11.78
C LYS A 43 16.67 5.78 11.47
N ARG A 44 15.97 5.73 10.33
CA ARG A 44 14.98 6.72 9.92
C ARG A 44 13.59 6.30 10.39
N THR A 45 13.42 6.06 11.69
CA THR A 45 12.11 5.79 12.26
C THR A 45 11.29 7.09 12.21
N THR A 46 10.59 7.28 11.10
CA THR A 46 9.80 8.48 10.79
C THR A 46 8.55 8.49 11.65
N VAL A 47 8.34 9.58 12.39
CA VAL A 47 7.01 9.93 12.91
C VAL A 47 6.23 10.49 11.72
N PHE A 48 5.11 9.85 11.38
CA PHE A 48 4.28 10.31 10.28
C PHE A 48 3.64 11.65 10.62
N VAL A 49 3.81 12.64 9.74
CA VAL A 49 3.27 13.99 9.96
C VAL A 49 1.81 14.09 9.55
N ASP A 50 1.42 13.38 8.50
CA ASP A 50 0.06 13.32 7.95
C ASP A 50 -0.19 12.00 7.20
N ALA A 51 -1.43 11.81 6.72
CA ALA A 51 -1.84 10.61 5.98
C ALA A 51 -1.04 10.40 4.68
N ALA A 52 -0.60 11.48 4.02
CA ALA A 52 0.20 11.37 2.81
C ALA A 52 1.59 10.81 3.11
N ASP A 53 2.23 11.28 4.18
CA ASP A 53 3.53 10.77 4.63
C ASP A 53 3.47 9.27 4.97
N LEU A 54 2.44 8.84 5.71
CA LEU A 54 2.21 7.42 6.00
C LEU A 54 2.03 6.59 4.72
N VAL A 55 1.14 7.02 3.82
CA VAL A 55 0.84 6.27 2.60
C VAL A 55 2.06 6.18 1.68
N TRP A 56 2.83 7.27 1.53
CA TRP A 56 4.05 7.24 0.73
C TRP A 56 5.14 6.38 1.33
N ALA A 57 5.27 6.38 2.67
CA ALA A 57 6.16 5.47 3.36
C ALA A 57 5.77 4.00 3.15
N TRP A 58 4.46 3.70 3.21
CA TRP A 58 3.94 2.36 2.95
C TRP A 58 4.17 1.90 1.50
N ILE A 59 3.97 2.80 0.53
CA ILE A 59 4.25 2.54 -0.91
C ILE A 59 5.74 2.26 -1.13
N SER A 60 6.60 2.95 -0.39
CA SER A 60 8.06 2.85 -0.53
C SER A 60 8.68 1.73 0.30
N GLU A 61 7.91 1.08 1.18
CA GLU A 61 8.40 0.02 2.08
C GLU A 61 8.76 -1.24 1.26
N PRO A 62 10.04 -1.66 1.23
CA PRO A 62 10.46 -2.84 0.48
C PRO A 62 10.17 -4.17 1.18
N GLY A 63 9.84 -4.14 2.48
CA GLY A 63 9.59 -5.31 3.30
C GLY A 63 8.17 -5.87 3.20
N ALA A 64 7.89 -6.87 4.03
CA ALA A 64 6.65 -7.65 4.02
C ALA A 64 5.39 -6.86 4.43
N THR A 65 5.54 -5.65 4.94
CA THR A 65 4.45 -4.78 5.39
C THR A 65 4.11 -3.68 4.38
N GLY A 66 4.81 -3.61 3.25
CA GLY A 66 4.65 -2.58 2.24
C GLY A 66 3.53 -2.85 1.22
N PHE A 67 3.26 -1.84 0.40
CA PHE A 67 2.25 -1.88 -0.66
C PHE A 67 2.44 -3.04 -1.65
N ARG A 68 3.69 -3.40 -1.93
CA ARG A 68 3.99 -4.54 -2.81
C ARG A 68 3.44 -5.85 -2.25
N SER A 69 3.72 -6.14 -0.99
CA SER A 69 3.25 -7.38 -0.34
C SER A 69 1.73 -7.41 -0.20
N TYR A 70 1.11 -6.25 0.06
CA TYR A 70 -0.34 -6.11 0.00
C TYR A 70 -0.90 -6.51 -1.37
N ALA A 71 -0.35 -5.98 -2.45
CA ALA A 71 -0.83 -6.28 -3.78
C ALA A 71 -0.64 -7.75 -4.16
N GLU A 72 0.51 -8.35 -3.81
CA GLU A 72 0.80 -9.78 -4.00
C GLU A 72 -0.20 -10.67 -3.21
N GLU A 73 -0.50 -10.33 -1.96
CA GLU A 73 -1.50 -11.06 -1.14
C GLU A 73 -2.89 -10.95 -1.75
N LEU A 74 -3.29 -9.75 -2.17
CA LEU A 74 -4.62 -9.49 -2.73
C LEU A 74 -4.90 -10.34 -3.98
N ILE A 75 -3.92 -10.46 -4.87
CA ILE A 75 -4.01 -11.28 -6.08
C ILE A 75 -4.02 -12.76 -5.73
N SER A 76 -3.19 -13.17 -4.78
CA SER A 76 -3.16 -14.56 -4.31
C SER A 76 -4.51 -14.99 -3.74
N CYS A 77 -5.15 -14.12 -2.94
CA CYS A 77 -6.50 -14.34 -2.42
C CYS A 77 -7.56 -14.39 -3.52
N GLU A 78 -7.48 -13.54 -4.55
CA GLU A 78 -8.38 -13.63 -5.70
C GLU A 78 -8.22 -14.95 -6.45
N LEU A 79 -6.97 -15.36 -6.74
CA LEU A 79 -6.67 -16.63 -7.42
C LEU A 79 -7.13 -17.86 -6.62
N ALA A 80 -7.14 -17.75 -5.28
CA ALA A 80 -7.69 -18.77 -4.38
C ALA A 80 -9.23 -18.73 -4.31
N GLY A 81 -9.88 -17.72 -4.87
CA GLY A 81 -11.33 -17.52 -4.80
C GLY A 81 -11.83 -16.98 -3.45
N GLU A 82 -10.94 -16.37 -2.66
CA GLU A 82 -11.20 -15.95 -1.29
C GLU A 82 -11.57 -14.45 -1.17
N ASN A 83 -11.33 -13.65 -2.22
CA ASN A 83 -11.66 -12.23 -2.23
C ASN A 83 -12.54 -11.82 -3.44
N PRO A 84 -13.86 -11.66 -3.27
CA PRO A 84 -14.76 -11.28 -4.35
C PRO A 84 -14.68 -9.80 -4.74
N ASP A 85 -14.16 -8.93 -3.88
CA ASP A 85 -14.13 -7.48 -4.10
C ASP A 85 -13.05 -7.06 -5.12
N CYS A 86 -12.13 -7.98 -5.44
CA CYS A 86 -11.01 -7.74 -6.35
C CYS A 86 -11.06 -8.64 -7.59
N ALA A 87 -12.25 -9.13 -7.96
CA ALA A 87 -12.43 -9.89 -9.18
C ALA A 87 -11.84 -9.14 -10.39
N GLU A 88 -11.03 -9.85 -11.18
CA GLU A 88 -10.27 -9.38 -12.34
C GLU A 88 -8.88 -8.76 -12.03
N LEU A 89 -8.45 -8.60 -10.78
CA LEU A 89 -7.12 -8.05 -10.46
C LEU A 89 -6.00 -8.91 -11.06
N ALA A 90 -6.14 -10.24 -11.03
CA ALA A 90 -5.23 -11.21 -11.64
C ALA A 90 -5.06 -10.99 -13.16
N THR A 91 -6.06 -10.41 -13.85
CA THR A 91 -5.96 -10.13 -15.30
C THR A 91 -5.03 -8.96 -15.62
N PHE A 92 -4.81 -8.07 -14.65
CA PHE A 92 -3.91 -6.93 -14.77
C PHE A 92 -2.47 -7.25 -14.34
N TRP A 93 -2.23 -8.48 -13.88
CA TRP A 93 -0.96 -8.92 -13.30
C TRP A 93 -0.26 -9.98 -14.17
N PRO A 94 0.32 -9.58 -15.32
CA PRO A 94 1.20 -10.46 -16.11
C PRO A 94 2.51 -10.75 -15.35
N ASP A 95 3.37 -11.58 -15.93
CA ASP A 95 4.66 -12.04 -15.38
C ASP A 95 5.63 -10.94 -14.86
N SER A 96 5.35 -9.64 -15.07
CA SER A 96 6.14 -8.52 -14.57
C SER A 96 5.33 -7.62 -13.63
N GLU A 97 5.05 -8.14 -12.44
CA GLU A 97 4.33 -7.50 -11.33
C GLU A 97 4.89 -6.11 -10.98
N MET A 98 6.21 -6.01 -10.88
CA MET A 98 6.92 -4.77 -10.55
C MET A 98 6.70 -3.68 -11.60
N ALA A 99 6.61 -4.03 -12.88
CA ALA A 99 6.36 -3.07 -13.95
C ALA A 99 4.92 -2.54 -13.89
N VAL A 100 3.97 -3.36 -13.45
CA VAL A 100 2.56 -2.96 -13.27
C VAL A 100 2.43 -2.00 -12.10
N LEU A 101 2.98 -2.35 -10.93
CA LEU A 101 2.98 -1.51 -9.75
C LEU A 101 3.69 -0.17 -10.00
N SER A 102 4.80 -0.18 -10.74
CA SER A 102 5.52 1.06 -11.09
C SER A 102 4.65 2.00 -11.93
N GLN A 103 3.94 1.47 -12.95
CA GLN A 103 3.02 2.26 -13.78
C GLN A 103 1.86 2.86 -12.97
N VAL A 104 1.39 2.17 -11.94
CA VAL A 104 0.34 2.68 -11.04
C VAL A 104 0.90 3.82 -10.17
N VAL A 105 2.06 3.61 -9.55
CA VAL A 105 2.73 4.61 -8.70
C VAL A 105 3.12 5.86 -9.47
N GLU A 106 3.56 5.71 -10.73
CA GLU A 106 3.86 6.84 -11.64
C GLU A 106 2.68 7.80 -11.81
N GLN A 107 1.43 7.33 -11.75
CA GLN A 107 0.27 8.23 -11.83
C GLN A 107 0.11 9.12 -10.61
N TRP A 108 0.75 8.77 -9.49
CA TRP A 108 0.69 9.50 -8.23
C TRP A 108 1.88 10.44 -8.05
N GLU A 109 2.80 10.53 -9.03
CA GLU A 109 3.93 11.47 -8.97
C GLU A 109 3.46 12.92 -8.74
N PHE A 110 2.32 13.29 -9.33
CA PHE A 110 1.76 14.65 -9.27
C PHE A 110 0.45 14.77 -8.48
N SER A 111 0.05 13.72 -7.76
CA SER A 111 -1.18 13.70 -6.97
C SER A 111 -1.10 12.73 -5.80
N HIS A 112 -1.76 13.02 -4.69
CA HIS A 112 -1.83 12.06 -3.59
C HIS A 112 -2.41 10.71 -4.04
N PRO A 113 -1.79 9.59 -3.63
CA PRO A 113 -2.37 8.27 -3.86
C PRO A 113 -3.79 8.22 -3.28
N PRO A 114 -4.72 7.49 -3.92
CA PRO A 114 -6.11 7.43 -3.47
C PRO A 114 -6.27 6.87 -2.05
N PHE A 115 -5.28 6.11 -1.56
CA PHE A 115 -5.21 5.62 -0.18
C PHE A 115 -5.13 6.72 0.88
N VAL A 116 -4.63 7.92 0.53
CA VAL A 116 -4.56 9.04 1.48
C VAL A 116 -5.96 9.39 1.99
N LYS A 117 -6.92 9.46 1.07
CA LYS A 117 -8.32 9.72 1.42
C LYS A 117 -8.90 8.60 2.29
N LEU A 118 -8.51 7.35 2.05
CA LEU A 118 -8.95 6.20 2.84
C LEU A 118 -8.51 6.33 4.31
N VAL A 119 -7.27 6.77 4.53
CA VAL A 119 -6.75 7.02 5.88
C VAL A 119 -7.41 8.25 6.53
N ASP A 120 -7.59 9.33 5.77
CA ASP A 120 -8.26 10.54 6.26
C ASP A 120 -9.71 10.27 6.67
N ASP A 121 -10.46 9.51 5.87
CA ASP A 121 -11.84 9.10 6.17
C ASP A 121 -11.91 8.16 7.40
N ASP A 122 -10.81 7.45 7.72
CA ASP A 122 -10.63 6.64 8.93
C ASP A 122 -10.03 7.43 10.12
N GLY A 123 -10.03 8.77 10.06
CA GLY A 123 -9.62 9.64 11.17
C GLY A 123 -8.16 10.07 11.17
N GLY A 124 -7.41 9.79 10.10
CA GLY A 124 -6.02 10.24 9.92
C GLY A 124 -4.98 9.38 10.67
N ILE A 125 -3.82 9.96 10.97
CA ILE A 125 -2.71 9.29 11.66
C ILE A 125 -3.04 8.99 13.11
N ALA A 126 -2.80 7.75 13.54
CA ALA A 126 -2.91 7.34 14.93
C ALA A 126 -1.77 8.00 15.75
N ARG A 127 -2.14 8.76 16.79
CA ARG A 127 -1.20 9.49 17.65
C ARG A 127 -0.84 8.72 18.92
#